data_AF-A0A1D7Y630-F1
#
_entry.id   AF-A0A1D7Y630-F1
#
_cell.length_a   1.000
_cell.length_b   1.000
_cell.length_c   1.000
_cell.angle_alpha   90.00
_cell.angle_beta   90.00
_cell.angle_gamma   90.00
#
_symmetry.space_group_name_H-M   'P 1'
#
loop_
_entity.id
_entity.type
_entity.pdbx_description
1 polymer ?
#
loop_
_entity_poly.entity_id
_entity_poly.type
_entity_poly.pdbx_seq_one_letter_code
_entity_poly.pdbx_strand_id
1 'polypeptide(L)' 'MVERWFAELTNKQIRRGVHKTVRALEKDMRSWIAAWNSDPKPYVWAKTADEILERLAIYLNRIPDSED' A
#
# COMPACT_ATOMS: atom_id res chain seq x y z
N MET A 1 1.27 2.43 -4.70
CA MET A 1 0.72 3.67 -4.08
C MET A 1 -0.74 3.47 -3.67
N VAL A 2 -1.57 2.88 -4.54
CA VAL A 2 -2.96 2.48 -4.21
C VAL A 2 -3.04 1.24 -3.30
N GLU A 3 -2.15 0.26 -3.46
CA GLU A 3 -2.20 -1.00 -2.68
C GLU A 3 -1.98 -0.77 -1.18
N ARG A 4 -1.06 0.12 -0.82
CA ARG A 4 -0.80 0.48 0.59
C ARG A 4 -1.96 1.27 1.20
N TRP A 5 -2.64 2.07 0.39
CA TRP A 5 -3.88 2.73 0.78
C TRP A 5 -4.98 1.71 1.08
N PHE A 6 -5.16 0.70 0.23
CA PHE A 6 -6.12 -0.40 0.47
C PHE A 6 -5.75 -1.23 1.70
N ALA A 7 -4.46 -1.46 1.95
CA ALA A 7 -3.99 -2.15 3.15
C ALA A 7 -4.34 -1.39 4.44
N GLU A 8 -4.19 -0.05 4.43
CA GLU A 8 -4.57 0.81 5.55
C GLU A 8 -6.08 0.80 5.82
N LEU A 9 -6.89 0.92 4.76
CA LEU A 9 -8.35 0.81 4.86
C LEU A 9 -8.77 -0.54 5.47
N THR A 10 -8.17 -1.63 4.97
CA THR A 10 -8.48 -3.00 5.43
C THR A 10 -8.10 -3.19 6.89
N ASN A 11 -6.91 -2.75 7.30
CA ASN A 11 -6.46 -2.92 8.68
C ASN A 11 -7.32 -2.12 9.66
N LYS A 12 -7.71 -0.89 9.29
CA LYS A 12 -8.45 0.02 10.20
C LYS A 12 -9.95 -0.26 10.24
N GLN A 13 -10.58 -0.44 9.09
CA GLN A 13 -12.05 -0.56 9.01
C GLN A 13 -12.54 -2.00 9.03
N ILE A 14 -11.79 -2.94 8.44
CA ILE A 14 -12.22 -4.34 8.30
C ILE A 14 -11.70 -5.23 9.42
N ARG A 15 -10.39 -5.19 9.70
CA ARG A 15 -9.76 -6.11 10.68
C ARG A 15 -9.86 -5.64 12.13
N ARG A 16 -9.85 -4.31 12.36
CA ARG A 16 -9.90 -3.71 13.70
C ARG A 16 -11.23 -2.98 14.00
N GLY A 17 -12.10 -2.85 13.00
CA GLY A 17 -13.42 -2.24 13.17
C GLY A 17 -14.40 -3.22 13.82
N VAL A 18 -15.21 -2.72 14.75
CA VAL A 18 -16.30 -3.48 15.36
C VAL A 18 -17.63 -2.91 14.87
N HIS A 19 -18.23 -3.58 13.89
CA HIS A 19 -19.44 -3.12 13.21
C HIS A 19 -20.60 -4.04 13.53
N LYS A 20 -21.72 -3.50 14.03
CA LYS A 20 -22.90 -4.30 14.37
C LYS A 20 -23.75 -4.67 13.15
N THR A 21 -23.57 -3.98 12.03
CA THR A 21 -24.28 -4.23 10.77
C THR A 21 -23.41 -3.85 9.57
N VAL A 22 -23.72 -4.41 8.40
CA VAL A 22 -23.07 -4.04 7.13
C VAL A 22 -23.27 -2.56 6.79
N ARG A 23 -24.46 -2.02 7.10
CA ARG A 23 -24.76 -0.59 6.85
C ARG A 23 -23.92 0.34 7.72
N ALA A 24 -23.60 -0.08 8.96
CA ALA A 24 -22.67 0.65 9.82
C ALA A 24 -21.25 0.61 9.26
N LEU A 25 -20.78 -0.57 8.83
CA LEU A 25 -19.48 -0.71 8.16
C LEU A 25 -19.37 0.19 6.92
N GLU A 26 -20.38 0.19 6.05
CA GLU A 26 -20.38 1.03 4.84
C GLU A 26 -20.26 2.53 5.19
N LYS A 27 -21.03 2.99 6.18
CA LYS A 27 -21.00 4.38 6.64
C LYS A 27 -19.62 4.76 7.19
N ASP A 28 -19.02 3.88 7.99
CA ASP A 28 -17.72 4.14 8.60
C ASP A 28 -16.59 4.12 7.56
N MET A 29 -16.65 3.21 6.57
CA MET A 29 -15.73 3.22 5.44
C MET A 29 -15.82 4.52 4.63
N ARG A 30 -17.03 4.99 4.29
CA ARG A 30 -17.23 6.26 3.56
C ARG A 30 -16.68 7.45 4.34
N SER A 31 -16.95 7.49 5.65
CA SER A 31 -16.46 8.56 6.53
C SER A 31 -14.93 8.55 6.61
N TRP A 32 -14.33 7.36 6.72
CA TRP A 32 -12.88 7.21 6.73
C TRP A 32 -12.23 7.64 5.40
N ILE A 33 -12.81 7.28 4.26
CA ILE A 33 -12.32 7.70 2.93
C ILE A 33 -12.38 9.24 2.80
N ALA A 34 -13.48 9.85 3.23
CA ALA A 34 -13.63 11.31 3.18
C ALA A 34 -12.59 12.03 4.06
N ALA A 35 -12.36 11.52 5.28
CA ALA A 35 -11.32 12.05 6.18
C ALA A 35 -9.91 11.89 5.58
N TRP A 36 -9.60 10.71 5.02
CA TRP A 36 -8.31 10.46 4.36
C TRP A 36 -8.09 11.39 3.17
N ASN A 37 -9.10 11.63 2.34
CA ASN A 37 -8.98 12.50 1.17
C ASN A 37 -8.84 13.98 1.54
N SER A 38 -9.30 14.38 2.73
CA SER A 38 -9.18 15.77 3.20
C SER A 38 -7.76 16.13 3.64
N ASP A 39 -7.01 15.16 4.20
CA ASP A 39 -5.58 15.28 4.53
C ASP A 39 -4.84 14.01 4.04
N PRO A 40 -4.58 13.90 2.73
CA PRO A 40 -3.98 12.70 2.18
C PRO A 40 -2.54 12.55 2.67
N LYS A 41 -2.21 11.35 3.14
CA LYS A 41 -0.82 10.97 3.42
C LYS A 41 -0.29 10.12 2.26
N PRO A 42 0.26 10.74 1.20
CA PRO A 42 0.74 9.98 0.05
C PRO A 42 1.95 9.15 0.46
N TYR A 43 1.90 7.86 0.13
CA TYR A 43 3.08 7.01 0.18
C TYR A 43 3.94 7.27 -1.05
N VAL A 44 4.87 8.21 -0.92
CA VAL A 44 5.83 8.54 -1.98
C VAL A 44 6.86 7.42 -2.08
N TRP A 45 7.13 6.97 -3.31
CA TRP A 45 8.25 6.08 -3.55
C TRP A 45 9.55 6.87 -3.35
N ALA A 46 10.37 6.44 -2.39
CA ALA A 46 11.64 7.10 -2.09
C ALA A 46 12.68 6.95 -3.21
N LYS A 47 12.46 5.98 -4.12
CA LYS A 47 13.31 5.68 -5.27
C LYS A 47 12.46 5.73 -6.52
N THR A 48 12.99 6.33 -7.57
CA THR A 48 12.34 6.31 -8.87
C THR A 48 12.33 4.89 -9.44
N ALA A 49 11.43 4.62 -10.39
CA ALA A 49 11.41 3.33 -11.08
C ALA A 49 12.78 3.02 -11.72
N ASP A 50 13.44 4.05 -12.25
CA ASP A 50 14.75 3.94 -12.88
C ASP A 50 15.84 3.48 -11.89
N GLU A 51 15.90 4.10 -10.70
CA GLU A 51 16.84 3.68 -9.63
C GLU A 51 16.61 2.24 -9.15
N ILE A 52 15.36 1.76 -9.22
CA ILE A 52 15.02 0.39 -8.87
C ILE A 52 15.51 -0.57 -9.96
N LEU A 53 15.26 -0.23 -11.23
CA LEU A 53 15.70 -1.02 -12.38
C LEU A 53 17.23 -1.09 -12.45
N GLU A 54 17.93 0.01 -12.17
CA GLU A 54 19.38 0.05 -12.10
C GLU A 54 19.91 -0.87 -10.98
N ARG A 55 19.34 -0.80 -9.76
CA ARG A 55 19.72 -1.71 -8.67
C ARG A 55 19.46 -3.18 -9.00
N LEU A 56 18.37 -3.48 -9.70
CA LEU A 56 18.05 -4.85 -10.14
C LEU A 56 19.06 -5.34 -11.18
N ALA A 57 19.41 -4.51 -12.17
CA ALA A 57 20.41 -4.85 -13.18
C ALA A 57 21.79 -5.11 -12.54
N ILE A 58 22.20 -4.28 -11.60
CA ILE A 58 23.44 -4.47 -10.82
C ILE A 58 23.38 -5.78 -10.03
N TYR A 59 22.26 -6.07 -9.37
CA TYR A 59 22.09 -7.29 -8.59
C TYR A 59 22.17 -8.54 -9.47
N LEU A 60 21.47 -8.55 -10.61
CA LEU A 60 21.46 -9.67 -11.56
C LEU A 60 22.84 -9.92 -12.17
N ASN A 61 23.60 -8.87 -12.51
CA ASN A 61 24.98 -9.00 -12.99
C ASN A 61 25.96 -9.52 -11.93
N ARG A 62 25.60 -9.44 -10.64
CA ARG A 62 26.46 -9.83 -9.52
C ARG A 62 26.23 -11.26 -9.06
N ILE A 63 25.17 -11.91 -9.53
CA ILE A 63 24.98 -13.35 -9.34
C ILE A 63 25.82 -14.01 -10.45
N PRO A 64 27.00 -14.58 -10.17
CA PRO A 64 27.64 -15.44 -11.15
C PRO A 64 26.66 -16.55 -11.46
N ASP A 65 26.50 -16.84 -12.75
CA ASP A 65 25.77 -17.99 -13.21
C ASP A 65 26.23 -19.20 -12.37
N SER A 66 25.34 -19.64 -11.48
CA SER A 66 25.59 -20.79 -10.63
C SER A 66 25.16 -22.01 -11.43
N GLU A 67 25.86 -22.24 -12.53
CA GLU A 67 25.90 -23.51 -13.23
C GLU A 67 26.89 -24.43 -12.48
N ASP A 68 26.36 -25.15 -11.49
CA ASP A 68 26.51 -26.61 -11.28
C ASP A 68 25.48 -27.11 -10.23
#